data_AF-A0A2G7HXD0-F1
#
_entry.id   AF-A0A2G7HXD0-F1
#
_cell.length_a   1.000
_cell.length_b   1.000
_cell.length_c   1.000
_cell.angle_alpha   90.00
_cell.angle_beta   90.00
_cell.angle_gamma   90.00
#
_symmetry.space_group_name_H-M   'P 1'
#
loop_
_entity.id
_entity.type
_entity.pdbx_description
1 polymer ?
#
loop_
_entity_poly.entity_id
_entity_poly.type
_entity_poly.pdbx_seq_one_letter_code
_entity_poly.pdbx_strand_id
1 'polypeptide(L)'
;MLLFIIEIIIMILAILLGLRTAGALGCGIFAIVAQLIMIFGFQLPPGSAPVTAVLIILSIGIAGGTLQATGGIDYLVYIASRVIERFPKSIIFIAPMIVFVFVFGIGTANIALSLEPIIAKTAQKARIQPKRALTASVLTANLALLCSPAASATAYIISVLAGYEISMGKYLSIVLPTALISMLMLSTFCTFVGRKEHVRDESERLVQMPEVEIKNDFSLKVKIGVISFLLCVMGILTFGIFPNLMPQFNVNGDVVKVEMTEIVQFFMYLSATINLLLIKINTSDILSSNITQSAMGALFAVLGPGWLGATIFNAPHNLKILKNDIGSIISEVPWLVIILVSVVAMIVISQTATASIMVPIVMSLGIPPIYFVAMVQTLNVNFVIPAQPTLLFAVELDETGRTRPTSFMIPGFFVITVSVITGFVIKTILGY
;
A
#
# COMPACT_ATOMS: atom_id res chain seq x y z
N MET A 1 -31.57 -3.87 -12.69
CA MET A 1 -31.16 -3.86 -11.27
C MET A 1 -30.94 -5.27 -10.69
N LEU A 2 -31.90 -6.20 -10.77
CA LEU A 2 -31.73 -7.54 -10.16
C LEU A 2 -30.49 -8.30 -10.68
N LEU A 3 -30.31 -8.37 -12.00
CA LEU A 3 -29.15 -9.03 -12.63
C LEU A 3 -27.83 -8.40 -12.15
N PHE A 4 -27.76 -7.07 -12.16
CA PHE A 4 -26.60 -6.33 -11.67
C PHE A 4 -26.25 -6.63 -10.20
N ILE A 5 -27.25 -6.74 -9.32
CA ILE A 5 -27.02 -7.12 -7.92
C ILE A 5 -26.47 -8.54 -7.83
N ILE A 6 -26.99 -9.48 -8.62
CA ILE A 6 -26.51 -10.87 -8.66
C ILE A 6 -25.05 -10.91 -9.15
N GLU A 7 -24.70 -10.14 -10.18
CA GLU A 7 -23.34 -10.04 -10.70
C GLU A 7 -22.36 -9.52 -9.63
N ILE A 8 -22.74 -8.49 -8.88
CA ILE A 8 -21.96 -7.98 -7.74
C ILE A 8 -21.80 -9.05 -6.66
N ILE A 9 -22.87 -9.78 -6.31
CA ILE A 9 -22.81 -10.84 -5.31
C ILE A 9 -21.83 -11.94 -5.74
N ILE A 10 -21.90 -12.38 -6.99
CA ILE A 10 -20.97 -13.39 -7.55
C ILE A 10 -19.53 -12.87 -7.49
N MET A 11 -19.30 -11.60 -7.87
CA MET A 11 -17.98 -10.98 -7.79
C MET A 11 -17.45 -10.98 -6.34
N ILE A 12 -18.24 -10.51 -5.38
CA ILE A 12 -17.87 -10.47 -3.96
C ILE A 12 -17.59 -11.88 -3.44
N LEU A 13 -18.46 -12.85 -3.74
CA LEU A 13 -18.28 -14.24 -3.30
C LEU A 13 -17.02 -14.86 -3.91
N ALA A 14 -16.75 -14.66 -5.20
CA ALA A 14 -15.54 -15.17 -5.85
C ALA A 14 -14.27 -14.58 -5.20
N ILE A 15 -14.26 -13.27 -4.95
CA ILE A 15 -13.13 -12.57 -4.32
C ILE A 15 -12.92 -13.07 -2.88
N LEU A 16 -14.00 -13.19 -2.09
CA LEU A 16 -13.95 -13.67 -0.71
C LEU A 16 -13.50 -15.12 -0.61
N LEU A 17 -14.02 -15.99 -1.47
CA LEU A 17 -13.60 -17.39 -1.54
C LEU A 17 -12.13 -17.49 -1.95
N GLY A 18 -11.72 -16.75 -2.97
CA GLY A 18 -10.32 -16.71 -3.40
C GLY A 18 -9.38 -16.25 -2.30
N LEU A 19 -9.72 -15.16 -1.60
CA LEU A 19 -8.95 -14.63 -0.48
C LEU A 19 -8.81 -15.66 0.66
N ARG A 20 -9.90 -16.34 1.01
CA ARG A 20 -9.90 -17.39 2.03
C ARG A 20 -9.07 -18.61 1.64
N THR A 21 -9.03 -18.96 0.35
CA THR A 21 -8.41 -20.20 -0.12
C THR A 21 -6.90 -20.06 -0.33
N ALA A 22 -6.45 -18.95 -0.93
CA ALA A 22 -5.05 -18.75 -1.28
C ALA A 22 -4.58 -17.28 -1.19
N GLY A 23 -5.21 -16.48 -0.34
CA GLY A 23 -4.83 -15.08 -0.12
C GLY A 23 -4.99 -14.21 -1.38
N ALA A 24 -4.09 -13.24 -1.56
CA ALA A 24 -4.12 -12.31 -2.69
C ALA A 24 -4.05 -13.01 -4.06
N LEU A 25 -3.27 -14.10 -4.16
CA LEU A 25 -3.18 -14.93 -5.36
C LEU A 25 -4.53 -15.58 -5.69
N GLY A 26 -5.16 -16.20 -4.69
CA GLY A 26 -6.46 -16.86 -4.83
C GLY A 26 -7.57 -15.89 -5.23
N CYS A 27 -7.57 -14.68 -4.66
CA CYS A 27 -8.49 -13.60 -5.05
C CYS A 27 -8.42 -13.32 -6.56
N GLY A 28 -7.22 -13.24 -7.12
CA GLY A 28 -7.02 -13.08 -8.56
C GLY A 28 -7.55 -14.24 -9.39
N ILE A 29 -7.18 -15.46 -9.04
CA ILE A 29 -7.56 -16.67 -9.77
C ILE A 29 -9.09 -16.84 -9.79
N PHE A 30 -9.74 -16.74 -8.63
CA PHE A 30 -11.19 -16.92 -8.53
C PHE A 30 -11.95 -15.80 -9.25
N ALA A 31 -11.44 -14.57 -9.25
CA ALA A 31 -12.05 -13.49 -10.02
C ALA A 31 -11.95 -13.73 -11.54
N ILE A 32 -10.83 -14.28 -12.04
CA ILE A 32 -10.69 -14.67 -13.45
C ILE A 32 -11.63 -15.84 -13.80
N VAL A 33 -11.87 -16.78 -12.88
CA VAL A 33 -12.86 -17.84 -13.11
C VAL A 33 -14.28 -17.26 -13.14
N ALA A 34 -14.61 -16.33 -12.23
CA ALA A 34 -15.90 -15.65 -12.22
C ALA A 34 -16.13 -14.81 -13.49
N GLN A 35 -15.06 -14.31 -14.12
CA GLN A 35 -15.12 -13.66 -15.43
C GLN A 35 -15.74 -14.55 -16.50
N LEU A 36 -15.47 -15.87 -16.48
CA LEU A 36 -16.11 -16.82 -17.41
C LEU A 36 -17.63 -16.85 -17.19
N ILE A 37 -18.08 -16.81 -15.94
CA ILE A 37 -19.51 -16.77 -15.61
C ILE A 37 -20.14 -15.46 -16.11
N MET A 38 -19.43 -14.32 -15.98
CA MET A 38 -19.91 -13.03 -16.47
C MET A 38 -20.06 -12.99 -18.00
N ILE A 39 -19.06 -13.51 -18.72
CA ILE A 39 -19.06 -13.48 -20.19
C ILE A 39 -20.00 -14.54 -20.77
N PHE A 40 -19.92 -15.79 -20.31
CA PHE A 40 -20.69 -16.88 -20.93
C PHE A 40 -22.10 -17.03 -20.33
N GLY A 41 -22.26 -16.77 -19.03
CA GLY A 41 -23.54 -16.87 -18.34
C GLY A 41 -24.39 -15.60 -18.48
N PHE A 42 -23.84 -14.46 -18.09
CA PHE A 42 -24.54 -13.16 -18.12
C PHE A 42 -24.40 -12.40 -19.44
N GLN A 43 -23.57 -12.90 -20.38
CA GLN A 43 -23.36 -12.31 -21.71
C GLN A 43 -22.88 -10.85 -21.65
N LEU A 44 -22.09 -10.52 -20.63
CA LEU A 44 -21.49 -9.19 -20.50
C LEU A 44 -20.33 -9.06 -21.50
N PRO A 45 -20.19 -7.89 -22.17
CA PRO A 45 -19.04 -7.63 -23.02
C PRO A 45 -17.76 -7.62 -22.16
N PRO A 46 -16.67 -8.26 -22.61
CA PRO A 46 -15.44 -8.34 -21.84
C PRO A 46 -14.85 -6.94 -21.60
N GLY A 47 -14.54 -6.63 -20.36
CA GLY A 47 -13.80 -5.42 -19.99
C GLY A 47 -12.31 -5.52 -20.35
N SER A 48 -11.58 -4.43 -20.19
CA SER A 48 -10.12 -4.36 -20.39
C SER A 48 -9.36 -4.85 -19.16
N ALA A 49 -8.39 -5.74 -19.36
CA ALA A 49 -7.48 -6.15 -18.30
C ALA A 49 -6.51 -5.00 -17.90
N PRO A 50 -6.18 -4.85 -16.61
CA PRO A 50 -5.26 -3.81 -16.12
C PRO A 50 -3.78 -4.19 -16.36
N VAL A 51 -3.41 -4.45 -17.62
CA VAL A 51 -2.07 -4.95 -18.02
C VAL A 51 -0.96 -4.00 -17.58
N THR A 52 -1.15 -2.69 -17.75
CA THR A 52 -0.17 -1.68 -17.36
C THR A 52 0.16 -1.74 -15.86
N ALA A 53 -0.86 -1.83 -15.01
CA ALA A 53 -0.65 -1.96 -13.56
C ALA A 53 0.06 -3.27 -13.19
N VAL A 54 -0.27 -4.37 -13.87
CA VAL A 54 0.39 -5.68 -13.70
C VAL A 54 1.89 -5.61 -14.00
N LEU A 55 2.27 -4.97 -15.11
CA LEU A 55 3.67 -4.81 -15.50
C LEU A 55 4.45 -3.91 -14.52
N ILE A 56 3.82 -2.83 -14.01
CA ILE A 56 4.43 -1.98 -12.98
C ILE A 56 4.72 -2.80 -11.72
N ILE A 57 3.73 -3.55 -11.21
CA ILE A 57 3.89 -4.38 -10.00
C ILE A 57 4.99 -5.42 -10.18
N LEU A 58 5.05 -6.05 -11.36
CA LEU A 58 6.10 -7.01 -11.69
C LEU A 58 7.49 -6.36 -11.64
N SER A 59 7.67 -5.20 -12.27
CA SER A 59 8.96 -4.49 -12.30
C SER A 59 9.45 -4.12 -10.89
N ILE A 60 8.54 -3.60 -10.05
CA ILE A 60 8.80 -3.28 -8.64
C ILE A 60 9.17 -4.54 -7.87
N GLY A 61 8.40 -5.62 -8.05
CA GLY A 61 8.64 -6.91 -7.40
C GLY A 61 10.03 -7.46 -7.69
N ILE A 62 10.42 -7.46 -8.97
CA ILE A 62 11.75 -7.91 -9.40
C ILE A 62 12.86 -6.99 -8.86
N ALA A 63 12.68 -5.67 -8.91
CA ALA A 63 13.67 -4.73 -8.40
C ALA A 63 13.88 -4.87 -6.88
N GLY A 64 12.79 -4.91 -6.12
CA GLY A 64 12.83 -5.11 -4.67
C GLY A 64 13.33 -6.50 -4.28
N GLY A 65 12.93 -7.54 -5.01
CA GLY A 65 13.44 -8.90 -4.81
C GLY A 65 14.93 -9.02 -5.12
N THR A 66 15.42 -8.31 -6.13
CA THR A 66 16.86 -8.23 -6.43
C THR A 66 17.60 -7.50 -5.30
N LEU A 67 17.05 -6.41 -4.79
CA LEU A 67 17.60 -5.70 -3.64
C LEU A 67 17.62 -6.58 -2.38
N GLN A 68 16.61 -7.40 -2.17
CA GLN A 68 16.55 -8.35 -1.06
C GLN A 68 17.59 -9.47 -1.23
N ALA A 69 17.65 -10.10 -2.41
CA ALA A 69 18.57 -11.19 -2.70
C ALA A 69 20.05 -10.77 -2.66
N THR A 70 20.35 -9.49 -2.91
CA THR A 70 21.71 -8.93 -2.78
C THR A 70 22.08 -8.51 -1.35
N GLY A 71 21.18 -8.62 -0.38
CA GLY A 71 21.39 -8.19 1.02
C GLY A 71 21.22 -6.68 1.24
N GLY A 72 20.68 -5.96 0.25
CA GLY A 72 20.43 -4.52 0.36
C GLY A 72 19.37 -4.16 1.40
N ILE A 73 18.35 -5.01 1.56
CA ILE A 73 17.33 -4.85 2.60
C ILE A 73 17.93 -4.98 4.00
N ASP A 74 18.84 -5.94 4.23
CA ASP A 74 19.53 -6.11 5.50
C ASP A 74 20.36 -4.87 5.87
N TYR A 75 21.03 -4.27 4.87
CA TYR A 75 21.77 -3.01 5.05
C TYR A 75 20.87 -1.84 5.43
N LEU A 76 19.70 -1.72 4.80
CA LEU A 76 18.71 -0.71 5.14
C LEU A 76 18.21 -0.92 6.59
N VAL A 77 17.85 -2.14 6.96
CA VAL A 77 17.42 -2.48 8.34
C VAL A 77 18.50 -2.14 9.37
N TYR A 78 19.77 -2.39 9.06
CA TYR A 78 20.89 -1.98 9.91
C TYR A 78 21.00 -0.45 10.08
N ILE A 79 20.79 0.33 9.03
CA ILE A 79 20.77 1.79 9.16
C ILE A 79 19.60 2.23 10.03
N ALA A 80 18.40 1.69 9.79
CA ALA A 80 17.22 2.00 10.58
C ALA A 80 17.40 1.69 12.06
N SER A 81 18.02 0.55 12.39
CA SER A 81 18.24 0.17 13.78
C SER A 81 19.09 1.20 14.53
N ARG A 82 20.19 1.66 13.92
CA ARG A 82 21.05 2.70 14.50
C ARG A 82 20.31 4.02 14.73
N VAL A 83 19.41 4.40 13.82
CA VAL A 83 18.64 5.65 13.96
C VAL A 83 17.59 5.52 15.07
N ILE A 84 16.87 4.40 15.13
CA ILE A 84 15.86 4.12 16.17
C ILE A 84 16.52 4.08 17.55
N GLU A 85 17.67 3.40 17.68
CA GLU A 85 18.40 3.28 18.94
C GLU A 85 19.01 4.59 19.43
N ARG A 86 19.20 5.59 18.55
CA ARG A 86 19.74 6.91 18.91
C ARG A 86 18.73 7.77 19.69
N PHE A 87 17.42 7.54 19.48
CA PHE A 87 16.35 8.35 20.07
C PHE A 87 15.31 7.50 20.82
N PRO A 88 15.72 6.71 21.84
CA PRO A 88 14.86 5.73 22.49
C PRO A 88 13.66 6.37 23.22
N LYS A 89 13.85 7.56 23.81
CA LYS A 89 12.79 8.28 24.54
C LYS A 89 11.67 8.80 23.63
N SER A 90 11.93 8.97 22.34
CA SER A 90 10.98 9.48 21.35
C SER A 90 10.52 8.40 20.37
N ILE A 91 10.65 7.13 20.74
CA ILE A 91 10.40 6.00 19.83
C ILE A 91 8.99 5.98 19.23
N ILE A 92 7.98 6.47 19.95
CA ILE A 92 6.58 6.54 19.45
C ILE A 92 6.47 7.48 18.23
N PHE A 93 7.41 8.40 18.03
CA PHE A 93 7.50 9.28 16.86
C PHE A 93 8.56 8.80 15.86
N ILE A 94 9.74 8.43 16.35
CA ILE A 94 10.88 8.07 15.49
C ILE A 94 10.62 6.76 14.75
N ALA A 95 10.08 5.73 15.41
CA ALA A 95 9.84 4.45 14.77
C ALA A 95 8.83 4.55 13.60
N PRO A 96 7.65 5.18 13.76
CA PRO A 96 6.73 5.40 12.64
C PRO A 96 7.33 6.20 11.49
N MET A 97 8.14 7.24 11.77
CA MET A 97 8.81 8.01 10.72
C MET A 97 9.80 7.17 9.91
N ILE A 98 10.60 6.34 10.59
CA ILE A 98 11.55 5.44 9.91
C ILE A 98 10.79 4.40 9.10
N VAL A 99 9.73 3.79 9.65
CA VAL A 99 8.87 2.87 8.93
C VAL A 99 8.22 3.54 7.72
N PHE A 100 7.75 4.78 7.85
CA PHE A 100 7.20 5.54 6.73
C PHE A 100 8.20 5.67 5.59
N VAL A 101 9.42 6.13 5.88
CA VAL A 101 10.47 6.31 4.86
C VAL A 101 10.83 4.98 4.18
N PHE A 102 10.90 3.90 4.94
CA PHE A 102 11.24 2.57 4.42
C PHE A 102 10.14 2.02 3.52
N VAL A 103 8.90 2.07 3.97
CA VAL A 103 7.75 1.62 3.18
C VAL A 103 7.53 2.52 1.97
N PHE A 104 7.73 3.83 2.11
CA PHE A 104 7.67 4.79 1.01
C PHE A 104 8.73 4.50 -0.06
N GLY A 105 9.96 4.19 0.35
CA GLY A 105 11.06 3.89 -0.58
C GLY A 105 10.95 2.51 -1.22
N ILE A 106 10.63 1.46 -0.45
CA ILE A 106 10.64 0.07 -0.91
C ILE A 106 9.30 -0.33 -1.56
N GLY A 107 8.19 0.27 -1.13
CA GLY A 107 6.85 0.01 -1.70
C GLY A 107 6.12 -1.20 -1.10
N THR A 108 6.60 -1.75 0.04
CA THR A 108 5.92 -2.86 0.74
C THR A 108 5.87 -2.60 2.24
N ALA A 109 4.72 -2.88 2.88
CA ALA A 109 4.59 -2.81 4.33
C ALA A 109 5.32 -3.97 5.03
N ASN A 110 5.64 -5.05 4.32
CA ASN A 110 6.33 -6.21 4.90
C ASN A 110 7.74 -5.90 5.39
N ILE A 111 8.36 -4.80 4.94
CA ILE A 111 9.63 -4.33 5.51
C ILE A 111 9.50 -3.97 6.99
N ALA A 112 8.29 -3.59 7.45
CA ALA A 112 8.05 -3.31 8.86
C ALA A 112 8.32 -4.53 9.74
N LEU A 113 8.11 -5.76 9.24
CA LEU A 113 8.41 -7.00 9.97
C LEU A 113 9.88 -7.06 10.41
N SER A 114 10.81 -6.56 9.60
CA SER A 114 12.23 -6.53 9.96
C SER A 114 12.57 -5.43 10.96
N LEU A 115 11.72 -4.41 11.10
CA LEU A 115 11.90 -3.27 12.01
C LEU A 115 11.16 -3.46 13.33
N GLU A 116 10.04 -4.17 13.35
CA GLU A 116 9.20 -4.38 14.53
C GLU A 116 9.97 -4.95 15.74
N PRO A 117 10.86 -5.95 15.61
CA PRO A 117 11.63 -6.47 16.75
C PRO A 117 12.58 -5.42 17.33
N ILE A 118 13.20 -4.60 16.47
CA ILE A 118 14.07 -3.51 16.87
C ILE A 118 13.26 -2.45 17.61
N ILE A 119 12.09 -2.07 17.08
CA ILE A 119 11.20 -1.09 17.70
C ILE A 119 10.74 -1.58 19.08
N ALA A 120 10.32 -2.85 19.19
CA ALA A 120 9.90 -3.44 20.45
C ALA A 120 11.04 -3.44 21.48
N LYS A 121 12.23 -3.90 21.11
CA LYS A 121 13.42 -3.93 21.98
C LYS A 121 13.84 -2.52 22.43
N THR A 122 13.87 -1.55 21.52
CA THR A 122 14.22 -0.17 21.87
C THR A 122 13.14 0.47 22.75
N ALA A 123 11.86 0.17 22.54
CA ALA A 123 10.77 0.64 23.42
C ALA A 123 10.95 0.10 24.84
N GLN A 124 11.21 -1.20 24.99
CA GLN A 124 11.47 -1.82 26.29
C GLN A 124 12.69 -1.19 26.99
N LYS A 125 13.82 -1.04 26.29
CA LYS A 125 15.02 -0.35 26.81
C LYS A 125 14.72 1.09 27.26
N ALA A 126 13.80 1.78 26.58
CA ALA A 126 13.36 3.13 26.91
C ALA A 126 12.31 3.20 28.04
N ARG A 127 11.90 2.05 28.61
CA ARG A 127 10.76 1.92 29.54
C ARG A 127 9.45 2.46 28.97
N ILE A 128 9.25 2.31 27.66
CA ILE A 128 8.03 2.66 26.94
C ILE A 128 7.31 1.36 26.58
N GLN A 129 5.99 1.31 26.75
CA GLN A 129 5.19 0.14 26.36
C GLN A 129 5.35 -0.15 24.85
N PRO A 130 5.85 -1.34 24.44
CA PRO A 130 6.08 -1.70 23.04
C PRO A 130 4.84 -1.51 22.17
N LYS A 131 3.67 -1.88 22.71
CA LYS A 131 2.35 -1.63 22.11
C LYS A 131 2.22 -0.28 21.42
N ARG A 132 2.65 0.82 22.06
CA ARG A 132 2.44 2.17 21.55
C ARG A 132 3.28 2.43 20.29
N ALA A 133 4.54 2.02 20.33
CA ALA A 133 5.46 2.21 19.22
C ALA A 133 5.12 1.26 18.06
N LEU A 134 4.79 0.00 18.35
CA LEU A 134 4.39 -0.99 17.36
C LEU A 134 3.08 -0.61 16.67
N THR A 135 2.02 -0.25 17.42
CA THR A 135 0.74 0.15 16.82
C THR A 135 0.89 1.38 15.93
N ALA A 136 1.62 2.41 16.38
CA ALA A 136 1.87 3.60 15.55
C ALA A 136 2.64 3.23 14.27
N SER A 137 3.64 2.34 14.37
CA SER A 137 4.49 1.95 13.24
C SER A 137 3.75 1.10 12.20
N VAL A 138 2.99 0.08 12.64
CA VAL A 138 2.23 -0.81 11.73
C VAL A 138 1.14 -0.05 10.98
N LEU A 139 0.41 0.84 11.65
CA LEU A 139 -0.61 1.66 10.97
C LEU A 139 0.04 2.65 10.00
N THR A 140 1.16 3.26 10.38
CA THR A 140 1.93 4.17 9.51
C THR A 140 2.48 3.47 8.27
N ALA A 141 2.92 2.22 8.39
CA ALA A 141 3.34 1.42 7.23
C ALA A 141 2.24 1.35 6.16
N ASN A 142 0.98 1.17 6.58
CA ASN A 142 -0.14 1.15 5.65
C ASN A 142 -0.41 2.52 5.00
N LEU A 143 -0.28 3.62 5.75
CA LEU A 143 -0.40 4.98 5.18
C LEU A 143 0.68 5.28 4.14
N ALA A 144 1.90 4.84 4.41
CA ALA A 144 3.07 5.03 3.54
C ALA A 144 2.94 4.29 2.21
N LEU A 145 2.29 3.12 2.19
CA LEU A 145 2.04 2.37 0.96
C LEU A 145 1.32 3.22 -0.08
N LEU A 146 0.23 3.89 0.30
CA LEU A 146 -0.54 4.75 -0.62
C LEU A 146 0.21 6.00 -1.08
N CYS A 147 1.34 6.33 -0.47
CA CYS A 147 2.21 7.42 -0.88
C CYS A 147 3.34 6.96 -1.80
N SER A 148 3.76 5.69 -1.68
CA SER A 148 4.90 5.15 -2.41
C SER A 148 4.55 4.93 -3.89
N PRO A 149 5.32 5.50 -4.84
CA PRO A 149 5.19 5.16 -6.26
C PRO A 149 5.58 3.69 -6.55
N ALA A 150 6.41 3.13 -5.68
CA ALA A 150 6.84 1.74 -5.75
C ALA A 150 5.86 0.79 -5.05
N ALA A 151 4.73 1.26 -4.51
CA ALA A 151 3.71 0.36 -3.97
C ALA A 151 2.68 -0.03 -5.03
N SER A 152 2.25 -1.29 -5.00
CA SER A 152 1.30 -1.85 -5.97
C SER A 152 -0.06 -1.14 -6.00
N ALA A 153 -0.62 -0.80 -4.83
CA ALA A 153 -1.88 -0.09 -4.74
C ALA A 153 -1.79 1.31 -5.38
N THR A 154 -0.75 2.06 -5.03
CA THR A 154 -0.50 3.41 -5.56
C THR A 154 -0.22 3.38 -7.06
N ALA A 155 0.60 2.44 -7.53
CA ALA A 155 0.86 2.24 -8.95
C ALA A 155 -0.42 1.98 -9.74
N TYR A 156 -1.31 1.12 -9.23
CA TYR A 156 -2.61 0.89 -9.84
C TYR A 156 -3.47 2.16 -9.86
N ILE A 157 -3.60 2.85 -8.72
CA ILE A 157 -4.42 4.07 -8.61
C ILE A 157 -3.90 5.14 -9.57
N ILE A 158 -2.60 5.40 -9.61
CA ILE A 158 -1.99 6.37 -10.52
C ILE A 158 -2.23 5.96 -11.98
N SER A 159 -2.08 4.68 -12.32
CA SER A 159 -2.34 4.18 -13.68
C SER A 159 -3.78 4.42 -14.12
N VAL A 160 -4.77 4.27 -13.23
CA VAL A 160 -6.17 4.55 -13.56
C VAL A 160 -6.43 6.06 -13.62
N LEU A 161 -5.89 6.82 -12.67
CA LEU A 161 -6.05 8.28 -12.59
C LEU A 161 -5.38 9.03 -13.74
N ALA A 162 -4.37 8.44 -14.39
CA ALA A 162 -3.77 8.99 -15.60
C ALA A 162 -4.81 9.16 -16.73
N GLY A 163 -5.79 8.26 -16.83
CA GLY A 163 -6.90 8.38 -17.78
C GLY A 163 -7.88 9.52 -17.47
N TYR A 164 -7.77 10.13 -16.29
CA TYR A 164 -8.56 11.29 -15.84
C TYR A 164 -7.70 12.57 -15.73
N GLU A 165 -6.56 12.61 -16.42
CA GLU A 165 -5.63 13.75 -16.43
C GLU A 165 -5.09 14.14 -15.03
N ILE A 166 -5.15 13.22 -14.06
CA ILE A 166 -4.54 13.42 -12.75
C ILE A 166 -3.13 12.86 -12.78
N SER A 167 -2.16 13.76 -12.79
CA SER A 167 -0.75 13.39 -12.69
C SER A 167 -0.43 12.81 -11.32
N MET A 168 0.63 12.00 -11.28
CA MET A 168 1.19 11.49 -10.03
C MET A 168 1.58 12.62 -9.06
N GLY A 169 2.14 13.73 -9.57
CA GLY A 169 2.42 14.92 -8.77
C GLY A 169 1.18 15.48 -8.08
N LYS A 170 0.05 15.58 -8.80
CA LYS A 170 -1.23 16.02 -8.23
C LYS A 170 -1.74 15.03 -7.18
N TYR A 171 -1.65 13.73 -7.43
CA TYR A 171 -1.98 12.70 -6.45
C TYR A 171 -1.14 12.84 -5.16
N LEU A 172 0.19 12.89 -5.29
CA LEU A 172 1.09 12.99 -4.13
C LEU A 172 0.97 14.32 -3.39
N SER A 173 0.61 15.42 -4.07
CA SER A 173 0.41 16.72 -3.43
C SER A 173 -0.69 16.72 -2.36
N ILE A 174 -1.65 15.78 -2.45
CA ILE A 174 -2.68 15.58 -1.43
C ILE A 174 -2.28 14.44 -0.50
N VAL A 175 -1.93 13.28 -1.05
CA VAL A 175 -1.82 12.03 -0.28
C VAL A 175 -0.60 12.01 0.62
N LEU A 176 0.54 12.52 0.15
CA LEU A 176 1.78 12.54 0.93
C LEU A 176 1.68 13.43 2.18
N PRO A 177 1.30 14.73 2.10
CA PRO A 177 1.14 15.55 3.28
C PRO A 177 0.02 15.06 4.20
N THR A 178 -1.06 14.51 3.64
CA THR A 178 -2.12 13.86 4.44
C THR A 178 -1.56 12.74 5.31
N ALA A 179 -0.79 11.82 4.70
CA ALA A 179 -0.23 10.70 5.44
C ALA A 179 0.80 11.13 6.50
N LEU A 180 1.63 12.13 6.20
CA LEU A 180 2.61 12.65 7.16
C LEU A 180 1.93 13.31 8.37
N ILE A 181 0.92 14.14 8.15
CA ILE A 181 0.15 14.78 9.23
C ILE A 181 -0.58 13.70 10.05
N SER A 182 -1.25 12.76 9.39
CA SER A 182 -1.94 11.64 10.05
C SER A 182 -1.02 10.78 10.88
N MET A 183 0.19 10.46 10.38
CA MET A 183 1.22 9.75 11.14
C MET A 183 1.60 10.49 12.41
N LEU A 184 1.87 11.81 12.33
CA LEU A 184 2.24 12.61 13.50
C LEU A 184 1.10 12.70 14.52
N MET A 185 -0.13 12.87 14.05
CA MET A 185 -1.33 12.84 14.89
C MET A 185 -1.53 11.48 15.54
N LEU A 186 -1.29 10.38 14.83
CA LEU A 186 -1.36 9.02 15.35
C LEU A 186 -0.30 8.78 16.44
N SER A 187 0.96 9.16 16.22
CA SER A 187 2.02 9.08 17.23
C SER A 187 1.67 9.89 18.48
N THR A 188 1.06 11.06 18.29
CA THR A 188 0.58 11.91 19.39
C THR A 188 -0.55 11.20 20.15
N PHE A 189 -1.55 10.66 19.45
CA PHE A 189 -2.64 9.87 20.02
C PHE A 189 -2.13 8.66 20.82
N CYS A 190 -1.23 7.86 20.25
CA CYS A 190 -0.59 6.72 20.91
C CYS A 190 0.26 7.11 22.12
N THR A 191 0.71 8.37 22.21
CA THR A 191 1.45 8.88 23.37
C THR A 191 0.51 9.21 24.55
N PHE A 192 -0.66 9.79 24.26
CA PHE A 192 -1.63 10.21 25.27
C PHE A 192 -2.59 9.10 25.71
N VAL A 193 -3.02 8.25 24.79
CA VAL A 193 -3.96 7.15 25.06
C VAL A 193 -3.23 5.97 25.72
N GLY A 194 -3.70 5.57 26.90
CA GLY A 194 -3.09 4.48 27.69
C GLY A 194 -2.00 4.91 28.67
N ARG A 195 -1.73 6.23 28.81
CA ARG A 195 -0.73 6.80 29.76
C ARG A 195 -0.98 6.44 31.24
N LYS A 196 -2.18 5.97 31.59
CA LYS A 196 -2.59 5.67 32.98
C LYS A 196 -2.02 4.36 33.55
N GLU A 197 -1.54 3.44 32.72
CA GLU A 197 -0.83 2.27 33.23
C GLU A 197 0.65 2.62 33.38
N HIS A 198 1.01 3.09 34.58
CA HIS A 198 2.39 2.94 35.04
C HIS A 198 2.80 1.49 34.77
N VAL A 199 3.98 1.33 34.20
CA VAL A 199 4.64 0.04 34.06
C VAL A 199 4.83 -0.49 35.48
N ARG A 200 3.84 -1.23 36.00
CA ARG A 200 3.99 -2.04 37.22
C ARG A 200 5.16 -2.98 36.97
N ASP A 201 5.94 -3.24 38.02
CA ASP A 201 7.21 -4.02 38.08
C ASP A 201 7.26 -5.33 37.29
N GLU A 202 6.16 -5.83 36.71
CA GLU A 202 6.13 -7.00 35.83
C GLU A 202 6.95 -6.83 34.52
N SER A 203 7.37 -5.60 34.17
CA SER A 203 8.35 -5.37 33.09
C SER A 203 9.78 -5.79 33.44
N GLU A 204 10.07 -6.18 34.69
CA GLU A 204 11.36 -6.79 35.06
C GLU A 204 11.48 -8.25 34.62
N ARG A 205 10.41 -8.88 34.11
CA ARG A 205 10.62 -9.93 33.11
C ARG A 205 11.15 -9.23 31.87
N LEU A 206 12.47 -8.98 31.86
CA LEU A 206 13.30 -8.93 30.67
C LEU A 206 13.11 -10.27 29.95
N VAL A 207 11.94 -10.45 29.34
CA VAL A 207 11.74 -11.56 28.43
C VAL A 207 12.76 -11.30 27.34
N GLN A 208 13.65 -12.26 27.17
CA GLN A 208 14.78 -12.16 26.26
C GLN A 208 14.19 -12.17 24.84
N MET A 209 13.83 -10.99 24.35
CA MET A 209 13.51 -10.83 22.94
C MET A 209 14.72 -11.38 22.17
N PRO A 210 14.52 -12.28 21.19
CA PRO A 210 15.61 -12.90 20.46
C PRO A 210 16.59 -11.84 19.99
N GLU A 211 17.88 -12.09 20.23
CA GLU A 211 18.92 -11.19 19.74
C GLU A 211 18.83 -11.16 18.22
N VAL A 212 18.34 -10.05 17.68
CA VAL A 212 18.46 -9.77 16.25
C VAL A 212 19.94 -9.57 15.99
N GLU A 213 20.63 -10.61 15.53
CA GLU A 213 21.99 -10.48 15.00
C GLU A 213 21.93 -9.64 13.74
N ILE A 214 22.10 -8.33 13.90
CA ILE A 214 22.24 -7.43 12.77
C ILE A 214 23.67 -7.61 12.26
N LYS A 215 23.80 -8.19 11.06
CA LYS A 215 25.09 -8.23 10.37
C LYS A 215 25.62 -6.80 10.27
N ASN A 216 26.83 -6.58 10.76
CA ASN A 216 27.47 -5.25 10.75
C ASN A 216 28.48 -5.09 9.60
N ASP A 217 28.72 -6.15 8.83
CA ASP A 217 29.64 -6.15 7.71
C ASP A 217 28.90 -6.19 6.39
N PHE A 218 28.89 -5.05 5.69
CA PHE A 218 28.28 -4.89 4.38
C PHE A 218 29.31 -4.39 3.39
N SER A 219 29.49 -5.16 2.31
CA SER A 219 30.40 -4.79 1.23
C SER A 219 29.99 -3.47 0.58
N LEU A 220 30.97 -2.75 0.01
CA LEU A 220 30.73 -1.51 -0.73
C LEU A 220 29.71 -1.69 -1.85
N LYS A 221 29.70 -2.87 -2.49
CA LYS A 221 28.79 -3.24 -3.58
C LYS A 221 27.32 -3.23 -3.13
N VAL A 222 27.03 -3.76 -1.93
CA VAL A 222 25.67 -3.75 -1.35
C VAL A 222 25.22 -2.31 -1.11
N LYS A 223 26.11 -1.48 -0.55
CA LYS A 223 25.83 -0.06 -0.29
C LYS A 223 25.52 0.71 -1.58
N ILE A 224 26.31 0.48 -2.64
CA ILE A 224 26.08 1.08 -3.96
C ILE A 224 24.75 0.58 -4.54
N GLY A 225 24.45 -0.72 -4.42
CA GLY A 225 23.18 -1.30 -4.88
C GLY A 225 21.95 -0.65 -4.24
N VAL A 226 22.01 -0.40 -2.92
CA VAL A 226 20.98 0.32 -2.17
C VAL A 226 20.87 1.79 -2.60
N ILE A 227 22.00 2.48 -2.73
CA ILE A 227 22.02 3.88 -3.22
C ILE A 227 21.42 3.95 -4.62
N SER A 228 21.75 3.02 -5.51
CA SER A 228 21.20 2.93 -6.85
C SER A 228 19.68 2.75 -6.83
N PHE A 229 19.16 1.87 -5.97
CA PHE A 229 17.72 1.68 -5.81
C PHE A 229 17.03 2.97 -5.35
N LEU A 230 17.56 3.62 -4.31
CA LEU A 230 17.01 4.88 -3.81
C LEU A 230 17.07 6.00 -4.84
N LEU A 231 18.15 6.11 -5.62
CA LEU A 231 18.26 7.05 -6.74
C LEU A 231 17.22 6.79 -7.82
N CYS A 232 16.93 5.52 -8.11
CA CYS A 232 15.89 5.16 -9.07
C CYS A 232 14.49 5.55 -8.57
N VAL A 233 14.18 5.30 -7.29
CA VAL A 233 12.94 5.77 -6.66
C VAL A 233 12.82 7.30 -6.71
N MET A 234 13.91 8.01 -6.42
CA MET A 234 13.96 9.47 -6.53
C MET A 234 13.78 9.96 -7.98
N GLY A 235 14.33 9.24 -8.96
CA GLY A 235 14.10 9.48 -10.38
C GLY A 235 12.62 9.39 -10.73
N ILE A 236 11.96 8.31 -10.34
CA ILE A 236 10.51 8.11 -10.53
C ILE A 236 9.71 9.27 -9.92
N LEU A 237 10.02 9.66 -8.69
CA LEU A 237 9.35 10.79 -8.02
C LEU A 237 9.57 12.10 -8.80
N THR A 238 10.78 12.34 -9.30
CA THR A 238 11.12 13.55 -10.04
C THR A 238 10.30 13.65 -11.33
N PHE A 239 10.25 12.59 -12.13
CA PHE A 239 9.42 12.57 -13.36
C PHE A 239 7.92 12.60 -13.06
N GLY A 240 7.48 11.99 -11.95
CA GLY A 240 6.07 12.02 -11.53
C GLY A 240 5.59 13.39 -11.07
N ILE A 241 6.44 14.14 -10.36
CA ILE A 241 6.14 15.50 -9.87
C ILE A 241 6.28 16.54 -10.99
N PHE A 242 7.23 16.34 -11.90
CA PHE A 242 7.50 17.25 -13.02
C PHE A 242 7.23 16.57 -14.38
N PRO A 243 5.96 16.42 -14.79
CA PRO A 243 5.61 15.82 -16.09
C PRO A 243 6.27 16.50 -17.30
N ASN A 244 6.64 17.77 -17.17
CA ASN A 244 7.34 18.52 -18.23
C ASN A 244 8.74 17.96 -18.55
N LEU A 245 9.35 17.21 -17.62
CA LEU A 245 10.62 16.53 -17.85
C LEU A 245 10.46 15.24 -18.67
N MET A 246 9.22 14.73 -18.85
CA MET A 246 9.00 13.52 -19.61
C MET A 246 9.47 13.67 -21.06
N PRO A 247 10.27 12.72 -21.57
CA PRO A 247 10.67 12.70 -22.97
C PRO A 247 9.44 12.68 -23.89
N GLN A 248 9.50 13.50 -24.94
CA GLN A 248 8.48 13.58 -25.98
C GLN A 248 9.16 13.44 -27.33
N PHE A 249 8.55 12.65 -28.20
CA PHE A 249 9.07 12.37 -29.53
C PHE A 249 8.02 12.75 -30.56
N ASN A 250 8.44 13.36 -31.67
CA ASN A 250 7.57 13.58 -32.81
C ASN A 250 7.71 12.38 -33.74
N VAL A 251 6.67 11.55 -33.81
CA VAL A 251 6.61 10.36 -34.66
C VAL A 251 5.46 10.57 -35.65
N ASN A 252 5.79 10.66 -36.94
CA ASN A 252 4.81 10.88 -38.02
C ASN A 252 3.91 12.13 -37.86
N GLY A 253 4.39 13.18 -37.17
CA GLY A 253 3.62 14.38 -36.90
C GLY A 253 2.87 14.36 -35.56
N ASP A 254 2.78 13.20 -34.91
CA ASP A 254 2.16 13.04 -33.60
C ASP A 254 3.19 13.11 -32.47
N VAL A 255 2.86 13.86 -31.42
CA VAL A 255 3.69 13.94 -30.22
C VAL A 255 3.40 12.73 -29.32
N VAL A 256 4.30 11.76 -29.33
CA VAL A 256 4.29 10.59 -28.46
C VAL A 256 5.06 10.93 -27.18
N LYS A 257 4.41 10.83 -26.03
CA LYS A 257 5.02 11.05 -24.71
C LYS A 257 5.24 9.72 -24.01
N VAL A 258 6.38 9.58 -23.35
CA VAL A 258 6.62 8.43 -22.45
C VAL A 258 5.64 8.50 -21.29
N GLU A 259 4.92 7.42 -21.02
CA GLU A 259 3.96 7.37 -19.92
C GLU A 259 4.66 7.25 -18.57
N MET A 260 4.03 7.76 -17.50
CA MET A 260 4.57 7.63 -16.14
C MET A 260 4.76 6.17 -15.73
N THR A 261 3.85 5.33 -16.19
CA THR A 261 3.82 3.87 -15.97
C THR A 261 5.05 3.18 -16.56
N GLU A 262 5.58 3.68 -17.67
CA GLU A 262 6.81 3.20 -18.31
C GLU A 262 8.05 3.68 -17.56
N ILE A 263 8.08 4.94 -17.12
CA ILE A 263 9.17 5.49 -16.30
C ILE A 263 9.38 4.65 -15.03
N VAL A 264 8.31 4.29 -14.32
CA VAL A 264 8.41 3.41 -13.14
C VAL A 264 9.12 2.09 -13.50
N GLN A 265 8.72 1.45 -14.60
CA GLN A 265 9.31 0.19 -15.03
C GLN A 265 10.79 0.35 -15.40
N PHE A 266 11.15 1.37 -16.18
CA PHE A 266 12.53 1.61 -16.61
C PHE A 266 13.48 1.81 -15.43
N PHE A 267 13.10 2.64 -14.44
CA PHE A 267 13.92 2.87 -13.26
C PHE A 267 14.00 1.65 -12.33
N MET A 268 12.92 0.89 -12.19
CA MET A 268 12.93 -0.35 -11.40
C MET A 268 13.85 -1.41 -12.04
N TYR A 269 13.74 -1.63 -13.35
CA TYR A 269 14.63 -2.54 -14.06
C TYR A 269 16.07 -2.05 -14.09
N LEU A 270 16.31 -0.74 -14.23
CA LEU A 270 17.65 -0.16 -14.12
C LEU A 270 18.28 -0.47 -12.75
N SER A 271 17.52 -0.30 -11.67
CA SER A 271 17.98 -0.66 -10.32
C SER A 271 18.31 -2.16 -10.21
N ALA A 272 17.45 -3.03 -10.75
CA ALA A 272 17.68 -4.47 -10.74
C ALA A 272 18.97 -4.82 -11.51
N THR A 273 19.16 -4.26 -12.71
CA THR A 273 20.35 -4.48 -13.54
C THR A 273 21.62 -4.03 -12.82
N ILE A 274 21.63 -2.83 -12.22
CA ILE A 274 22.82 -2.34 -11.49
C ILE A 274 23.17 -3.29 -10.33
N ASN A 275 22.17 -3.74 -9.55
CA ASN A 275 22.40 -4.67 -8.45
C ASN A 275 22.97 -6.02 -8.93
N LEU A 276 22.43 -6.57 -10.02
CA LEU A 276 22.92 -7.83 -10.62
C LEU A 276 24.33 -7.73 -11.20
N LEU A 277 24.70 -6.56 -11.74
CA LEU A 277 26.06 -6.33 -12.25
C LEU A 277 27.08 -6.19 -11.12
N LEU A 278 26.68 -5.62 -9.98
CA LEU A 278 27.56 -5.44 -8.83
C LEU A 278 27.78 -6.75 -8.07
N ILE A 279 26.71 -7.51 -7.85
CA ILE A 279 26.69 -8.71 -6.99
C ILE A 279 26.09 -9.87 -7.78
N LYS A 280 26.91 -10.90 -8.00
CA LYS A 280 26.45 -12.17 -8.59
C LYS A 280 25.61 -12.92 -7.55
N ILE A 281 24.37 -13.20 -7.91
CA ILE A 281 23.41 -14.00 -7.12
C ILE A 281 22.77 -15.06 -8.01
N ASN A 282 22.15 -16.09 -7.41
CA ASN A 282 21.31 -17.01 -8.18
C ASN A 282 19.99 -16.30 -8.50
N THR A 283 19.56 -16.36 -9.76
CA THR A 283 18.32 -15.71 -10.20
C THR A 283 17.07 -16.27 -9.52
N SER A 284 17.13 -17.52 -9.06
CA SER A 284 16.09 -18.15 -8.23
C SER A 284 15.83 -17.39 -6.94
N ASP A 285 16.86 -16.77 -6.35
CA ASP A 285 16.77 -16.09 -5.06
C ASP A 285 15.96 -14.80 -5.16
N ILE A 286 15.91 -14.20 -6.36
CA ILE A 286 15.07 -13.06 -6.66
C ILE A 286 13.59 -13.48 -6.62
N LEU A 287 13.26 -14.61 -7.24
CA LEU A 287 11.88 -15.11 -7.35
C LEU A 287 11.35 -15.68 -6.03
N SER A 288 12.23 -16.30 -5.23
CA SER A 288 11.88 -16.83 -3.91
C SER A 288 11.89 -15.76 -2.81
N SER A 289 12.37 -14.55 -3.08
CA SER A 289 12.35 -13.45 -2.12
C SER A 289 10.92 -13.08 -1.70
N ASN A 290 10.78 -12.69 -0.43
CA ASN A 290 9.49 -12.28 0.14
C ASN A 290 8.87 -11.09 -0.63
N ILE A 291 9.70 -10.17 -1.11
CA ILE A 291 9.23 -9.01 -1.89
C ILE A 291 8.65 -9.46 -3.24
N THR A 292 9.34 -10.31 -4.00
CA THR A 292 8.82 -10.80 -5.29
C THR A 292 7.57 -11.65 -5.11
N GLN A 293 7.53 -12.52 -4.09
CA GLN A 293 6.34 -13.33 -3.81
C GLN A 293 5.14 -12.45 -3.42
N SER A 294 5.36 -11.42 -2.60
CA SER A 294 4.32 -10.45 -2.25
C SER A 294 3.82 -9.69 -3.48
N ALA A 295 4.73 -9.29 -4.38
CA ALA A 295 4.38 -8.63 -5.64
C ALA A 295 3.60 -9.55 -6.58
N MET A 296 3.95 -10.85 -6.65
CA MET A 296 3.20 -11.83 -7.44
C MET A 296 1.77 -11.99 -6.94
N GLY A 297 1.57 -12.09 -5.62
CA GLY A 297 0.22 -12.10 -5.04
C GLY A 297 -0.56 -10.82 -5.35
N ALA A 298 0.08 -9.65 -5.25
CA ALA A 298 -0.54 -8.37 -5.57
C ALA A 298 -0.88 -8.22 -7.06
N LEU A 299 -0.05 -8.75 -7.95
CA LEU A 299 -0.27 -8.75 -9.40
C LEU A 299 -1.58 -9.44 -9.75
N PHE A 300 -1.80 -10.64 -9.21
CA PHE A 300 -3.05 -11.38 -9.42
C PHE A 300 -4.25 -10.69 -8.76
N ALA A 301 -4.06 -10.07 -7.59
CA ALA A 301 -5.08 -9.29 -6.92
C ALA A 301 -5.49 -8.00 -7.66
N VAL A 302 -4.62 -7.45 -8.52
CA VAL A 302 -5.00 -6.39 -9.48
C VAL A 302 -5.68 -6.99 -10.70
N LEU A 303 -5.04 -7.99 -11.32
CA LEU A 303 -5.47 -8.55 -12.60
C LEU A 303 -6.89 -9.09 -12.53
N GLY A 304 -7.18 -9.96 -11.56
CA GLY A 304 -8.47 -10.64 -11.48
C GLY A 304 -9.63 -9.70 -11.13
N PRO A 305 -9.68 -9.15 -9.91
CA PRO A 305 -10.76 -8.25 -9.49
C PRO A 305 -10.89 -7.00 -10.36
N GLY A 306 -9.77 -6.44 -10.84
CA GLY A 306 -9.80 -5.28 -11.73
C GLY A 306 -10.43 -5.59 -13.09
N TRP A 307 -10.12 -6.74 -13.68
CA TRP A 307 -10.71 -7.16 -14.96
C TRP A 307 -12.18 -7.57 -14.81
N LEU A 308 -12.50 -8.30 -13.73
CA LEU A 308 -13.87 -8.67 -13.40
C LEU A 308 -14.74 -7.43 -13.15
N GLY A 309 -14.23 -6.48 -12.36
CA GLY A 309 -14.88 -5.19 -12.14
C GLY A 309 -15.07 -4.41 -13.43
N ALA A 310 -14.05 -4.30 -14.28
CA ALA A 310 -14.19 -3.62 -15.57
C ALA A 310 -15.29 -4.23 -16.45
N THR A 311 -15.48 -5.54 -16.37
CA THR A 311 -16.50 -6.26 -17.15
C THR A 311 -17.90 -6.02 -16.61
N ILE A 312 -18.08 -6.08 -15.29
CA ILE A 312 -19.38 -5.86 -14.64
C ILE A 312 -19.79 -4.38 -14.73
N PHE A 313 -18.90 -3.45 -14.37
CA PHE A 313 -19.26 -2.04 -14.21
C PHE A 313 -19.27 -1.24 -15.53
N ASN A 314 -18.43 -1.61 -16.51
CA ASN A 314 -18.45 -0.93 -17.81
C ASN A 314 -19.46 -1.56 -18.79
N ALA A 315 -20.12 -2.65 -18.43
CA ALA A 315 -21.20 -3.21 -19.24
C ALA A 315 -22.28 -2.13 -19.47
N PRO A 316 -22.73 -1.88 -20.72
CA PRO A 316 -23.58 -0.73 -21.03
C PRO A 316 -24.85 -0.62 -20.19
N HIS A 317 -25.49 -1.75 -19.89
CA HIS A 317 -26.70 -1.78 -19.06
C HIS A 317 -26.41 -1.42 -17.60
N ASN A 318 -25.34 -1.97 -17.03
CA ASN A 318 -24.95 -1.74 -15.64
C ASN A 318 -24.44 -0.32 -15.43
N LEU A 319 -23.66 0.20 -16.38
CA LEU A 319 -23.20 1.58 -16.35
C LEU A 319 -24.37 2.57 -16.36
N LYS A 320 -25.44 2.26 -17.10
CA LYS A 320 -26.66 3.07 -17.13
C LYS A 320 -27.39 3.04 -15.77
N ILE A 321 -27.53 1.87 -15.14
CA ILE A 321 -28.08 1.73 -13.79
C ILE A 321 -27.24 2.54 -12.80
N LEU A 322 -25.91 2.41 -12.86
CA LEU A 322 -24.99 3.11 -11.96
C LEU A 322 -25.17 4.62 -12.04
N LYS A 323 -25.22 5.17 -13.27
CA LYS A 323 -25.34 6.61 -13.49
C LYS A 323 -26.70 7.17 -13.11
N ASN A 324 -27.78 6.45 -13.42
CA ASN A 324 -29.14 6.97 -13.26
C ASN A 324 -29.67 6.77 -11.83
N ASP A 325 -29.47 5.59 -11.25
CA ASP A 325 -30.13 5.20 -9.99
C ASP A 325 -29.22 5.48 -8.79
N ILE A 326 -27.92 5.21 -8.90
CA ILE A 326 -26.96 5.34 -7.79
C ILE A 326 -26.26 6.71 -7.83
N GLY A 327 -25.93 7.20 -9.03
CA GLY A 327 -25.29 8.51 -9.23
C GLY A 327 -26.10 9.68 -8.67
N SER A 328 -27.44 9.60 -8.73
CA SER A 328 -28.34 10.62 -8.17
C SER A 328 -28.26 10.68 -6.63
N ILE A 329 -28.34 9.53 -5.95
CA ILE A 329 -28.20 9.42 -4.49
C ILE A 329 -26.80 9.89 -4.03
N ILE A 330 -25.77 9.52 -4.77
CA ILE A 330 -24.39 9.89 -4.43
C ILE A 330 -24.12 11.38 -4.67
N SER A 331 -24.76 11.98 -5.68
CA SER A 331 -24.70 13.43 -5.90
C SER A 331 -25.31 14.20 -4.73
N GLU A 332 -26.36 13.66 -4.10
CA GLU A 332 -26.97 14.24 -2.89
C GLU A 332 -26.14 13.99 -1.62
N VAL A 333 -25.48 12.83 -1.52
CA VAL A 333 -24.76 12.41 -0.30
C VAL A 333 -23.34 11.86 -0.59
N PRO A 334 -22.39 12.69 -1.07
CA PRO A 334 -21.08 12.21 -1.53
C PRO A 334 -20.22 11.52 -0.45
N TRP A 335 -20.45 11.83 0.82
CA TRP A 335 -19.68 11.27 1.93
C TRP A 335 -19.98 9.79 2.19
N LEU A 336 -21.13 9.25 1.72
CA LEU A 336 -21.45 7.82 1.85
C LEU A 336 -20.40 6.93 1.18
N VAL A 337 -19.68 7.46 0.20
CA VAL A 337 -18.67 6.71 -0.55
C VAL A 337 -17.46 6.40 0.33
N ILE A 338 -17.14 7.26 1.30
CA ILE A 338 -16.10 7.03 2.31
C ILE A 338 -16.45 5.76 3.10
N ILE A 339 -17.71 5.61 3.51
CA ILE A 339 -18.18 4.43 4.23
C ILE A 339 -18.16 3.21 3.31
N LEU A 340 -18.69 3.33 2.09
CA LEU A 340 -18.73 2.23 1.12
C LEU A 340 -17.33 1.66 0.85
N VAL A 341 -16.38 2.54 0.51
CA VAL A 341 -14.99 2.15 0.24
C VAL A 341 -14.36 1.52 1.49
N SER A 342 -14.60 2.09 2.68
CA SER A 342 -14.07 1.54 3.93
C SER A 342 -14.64 0.16 4.24
N VAL A 343 -15.94 -0.08 4.06
CA VAL A 343 -16.55 -1.40 4.32
C VAL A 343 -15.98 -2.45 3.37
N VAL A 344 -15.87 -2.13 2.08
CA VAL A 344 -15.26 -3.05 1.11
C VAL A 344 -13.80 -3.31 1.45
N ALA A 345 -13.04 -2.27 1.80
CA ALA A 345 -11.64 -2.40 2.21
C ALA A 345 -11.48 -3.31 3.45
N MET A 346 -12.36 -3.19 4.46
CA MET A 346 -12.35 -4.03 5.66
C MET A 346 -12.57 -5.50 5.33
N ILE A 347 -13.44 -5.79 4.37
CA ILE A 347 -13.80 -7.16 3.97
C ILE A 347 -12.71 -7.79 3.10
N VAL A 348 -12.13 -7.01 2.19
CA VAL A 348 -11.15 -7.48 1.20
C VAL A 348 -9.74 -7.59 1.80
N ILE A 349 -9.41 -6.80 2.84
CA ILE A 349 -8.13 -6.86 3.57
C ILE A 349 -6.91 -6.77 2.64
N SER A 350 -7.05 -6.04 1.53
CA SER A 350 -5.98 -5.82 0.55
C SER A 350 -6.21 -4.48 -0.13
N GLN A 351 -5.28 -3.54 0.06
CA GLN A 351 -5.38 -2.18 -0.51
C GLN A 351 -5.46 -2.24 -2.04
N THR A 352 -4.63 -3.08 -2.64
CA THR A 352 -4.49 -3.24 -4.07
C THR A 352 -5.74 -3.87 -4.70
N ALA A 353 -6.27 -4.94 -4.09
CA ALA A 353 -7.53 -5.56 -4.55
C ALA A 353 -8.73 -4.62 -4.33
N THR A 354 -8.76 -3.91 -3.20
CA THR A 354 -9.83 -2.96 -2.93
C THR A 354 -9.79 -1.81 -3.92
N ALA A 355 -8.61 -1.25 -4.22
CA ALA A 355 -8.47 -0.21 -5.22
C ALA A 355 -8.94 -0.69 -6.59
N SER A 356 -8.58 -1.91 -6.99
CA SER A 356 -8.97 -2.47 -8.30
C SER A 356 -10.47 -2.68 -8.46
N ILE A 357 -11.20 -2.85 -7.36
CA ILE A 357 -12.66 -2.93 -7.33
C ILE A 357 -13.27 -1.53 -7.24
N MET A 358 -12.83 -0.74 -6.25
CA MET A 358 -13.52 0.49 -5.85
C MET A 358 -13.23 1.68 -6.75
N VAL A 359 -12.02 1.81 -7.31
CA VAL A 359 -11.69 2.96 -8.17
C VAL A 359 -12.62 2.98 -9.39
N PRO A 360 -12.76 1.90 -10.19
CA PRO A 360 -13.68 1.92 -11.34
C PRO A 360 -15.14 2.19 -10.95
N ILE A 361 -15.60 1.62 -9.83
CA ILE A 361 -16.96 1.85 -9.31
C ILE A 361 -17.16 3.34 -8.99
N VAL A 362 -16.26 3.91 -8.18
CA VAL A 362 -16.31 5.32 -7.76
C VAL A 362 -16.32 6.27 -8.96
N MET A 363 -15.49 6.01 -9.96
CA MET A 363 -15.47 6.83 -11.19
C MET A 363 -16.76 6.66 -12.01
N SER A 364 -17.29 5.44 -12.09
CA SER A 364 -18.54 5.16 -12.82
C SER A 364 -19.76 5.81 -12.17
N LEU A 365 -19.69 6.07 -10.86
CA LEU A 365 -20.70 6.79 -10.08
C LEU A 365 -20.69 8.31 -10.29
N GLY A 366 -19.76 8.83 -11.11
CA GLY A 366 -19.67 10.26 -11.41
C GLY A 366 -18.98 11.09 -10.34
N ILE A 367 -18.32 10.44 -9.38
CA ILE A 367 -17.58 11.13 -8.32
C ILE A 367 -16.32 11.75 -8.94
N PRO A 368 -16.06 13.05 -8.73
CA PRO A 368 -14.84 13.67 -9.22
C PRO A 368 -13.61 12.88 -8.75
N PRO A 369 -12.71 12.44 -9.64
CA PRO A 369 -11.60 11.56 -9.28
C PRO A 369 -10.72 12.10 -8.14
N ILE A 370 -10.63 13.42 -8.00
CA ILE A 370 -9.89 14.08 -6.93
C ILE A 370 -10.50 13.90 -5.53
N TYR A 371 -11.81 13.66 -5.42
CA TYR A 371 -12.46 13.32 -4.15
C TYR A 371 -11.98 11.95 -3.67
N PHE A 372 -11.82 11.00 -4.60
CA PHE A 372 -11.23 9.70 -4.29
C PHE A 372 -9.79 9.86 -3.79
N VAL A 373 -8.99 10.72 -4.41
CA VAL A 373 -7.62 11.01 -3.94
C VAL A 373 -7.64 11.58 -2.52
N ALA A 374 -8.55 12.49 -2.21
CA ALA A 374 -8.67 13.09 -0.87
C ALA A 374 -9.05 12.06 0.21
N MET A 375 -9.82 11.04 -0.13
CA MET A 375 -10.22 9.98 0.80
C MET A 375 -9.42 8.69 0.64
N VAL A 376 -8.37 8.64 -0.19
CA VAL A 376 -7.70 7.38 -0.60
C VAL A 376 -7.25 6.51 0.57
N GLN A 377 -6.93 7.16 1.70
CA GLN A 377 -6.53 6.51 2.94
C GLN A 377 -7.63 5.62 3.54
N THR A 378 -8.90 5.71 3.11
CA THR A 378 -9.95 4.74 3.49
C THR A 378 -9.68 3.32 3.01
N LEU A 379 -8.75 3.12 2.07
CA LEU A 379 -8.26 1.79 1.70
C LEU A 379 -7.44 1.15 2.83
N ASN A 380 -7.04 1.90 3.87
CA ASN A 380 -6.17 1.46 4.96
C ASN A 380 -6.92 1.04 6.24
N VAL A 381 -7.99 0.25 6.09
CA VAL A 381 -8.83 -0.23 7.21
C VAL A 381 -8.61 -1.71 7.54
N ASN A 382 -7.50 -2.27 7.07
CA ASN A 382 -7.10 -3.67 7.26
C ASN A 382 -6.82 -4.03 8.73
N PHE A 383 -6.83 -3.05 9.64
CA PHE A 383 -6.68 -3.25 11.09
C PHE A 383 -7.96 -3.76 11.77
N VAL A 384 -9.11 -3.73 11.09
CA VAL A 384 -10.40 -4.16 11.67
C VAL A 384 -10.46 -5.68 11.77
N ILE A 385 -10.05 -6.38 10.73
CA ILE A 385 -9.92 -7.83 10.72
C ILE A 385 -8.42 -8.17 10.85
N PRO A 386 -7.97 -8.71 11.99
CA PRO A 386 -6.56 -8.89 12.26
C PRO A 386 -6.00 -10.09 11.50
N ALA A 387 -5.74 -9.91 10.21
CA ALA A 387 -5.13 -10.92 9.35
C ALA A 387 -3.77 -10.48 8.77
N GLN A 388 -3.40 -9.21 8.97
CA GLN A 388 -2.19 -8.66 8.37
C GLN A 388 -0.93 -9.15 9.11
N PRO A 389 0.09 -9.68 8.39
CA PRO A 389 1.30 -10.23 9.03
C PRO A 389 1.98 -9.26 9.99
N THR A 390 2.10 -7.98 9.63
CA THR A 390 2.70 -6.93 10.49
C THR A 390 1.90 -6.69 11.77
N LEU A 391 0.57 -6.80 11.70
CA LEU A 391 -0.28 -6.65 12.88
C LEU A 391 -0.13 -7.86 13.81
N LEU A 392 -0.17 -9.07 13.24
CA LEU A 392 -0.04 -10.31 13.99
C LEU A 392 1.34 -10.47 14.61
N PHE A 393 2.39 -10.07 13.89
CA PHE A 393 3.75 -10.10 14.38
C PHE A 393 3.98 -9.10 15.51
N ALA A 394 3.42 -7.88 15.40
CA ALA A 394 3.44 -6.92 16.50
C ALA A 394 2.72 -7.42 17.77
N VAL A 395 1.68 -8.26 17.63
CA VAL A 395 1.03 -8.93 18.77
C VAL A 395 1.95 -9.99 19.38
N GLU A 396 2.61 -10.79 18.55
CA GLU A 396 3.54 -11.84 18.98
C GLU A 396 4.78 -11.28 19.67
N LEU A 397 5.32 -10.16 19.18
CA LEU A 397 6.50 -9.49 19.74
C LEU A 397 6.25 -8.81 21.09
N ASP A 398 5.01 -8.43 21.40
CA ASP A 398 4.70 -7.80 22.68
C ASP A 398 4.47 -8.86 23.77
N GLU A 399 5.57 -9.37 24.30
CA GLU A 399 5.59 -10.38 25.37
C GLU A 399 4.94 -9.89 26.68
N THR A 400 4.61 -8.60 26.80
CA THR A 400 3.82 -8.07 27.92
C THR A 400 2.33 -8.48 27.87
N GLY A 401 1.87 -9.02 26.73
CA GLY A 401 0.47 -9.43 26.52
C GLY A 401 -0.52 -8.27 26.39
N ARG A 402 -0.04 -7.02 26.34
CA ARG A 402 -0.89 -5.82 26.24
C ARG A 402 -1.30 -5.50 24.80
N THR A 403 -0.53 -5.92 23.80
CA THR A 403 -0.90 -5.81 22.38
C THR A 403 -1.78 -6.99 22.00
N ARG A 404 -3.08 -6.73 21.90
CA ARG A 404 -4.06 -7.68 21.36
C ARG A 404 -4.35 -7.36 19.90
N PRO A 405 -4.82 -8.31 19.08
CA PRO A 405 -5.21 -8.04 17.70
C PRO A 405 -6.19 -6.86 17.55
N THR A 406 -7.11 -6.69 18.51
CA THR A 406 -8.07 -5.58 18.55
C THR A 406 -7.50 -4.23 18.99
N SER A 407 -6.24 -4.20 19.45
CA SER A 407 -5.59 -2.96 19.93
C SER A 407 -5.36 -1.92 18.84
N PHE A 408 -5.37 -2.35 17.58
CA PHE A 408 -5.15 -1.49 16.42
C PHE A 408 -6.45 -0.81 15.96
N MET A 409 -7.62 -1.26 16.42
CA MET A 409 -8.91 -0.73 15.95
C MET A 409 -9.10 0.75 16.30
N ILE A 410 -8.94 1.12 17.58
CA ILE A 410 -9.18 2.50 18.02
C ILE A 410 -8.15 3.46 17.38
N PRO A 411 -6.83 3.20 17.43
CA PRO A 411 -5.85 4.07 16.77
C PRO A 411 -6.01 4.06 15.24
N GLY A 412 -6.43 2.93 14.66
CA GLY A 412 -6.74 2.78 13.25
C GLY A 412 -7.88 3.68 12.81
N PHE A 413 -9.04 3.60 13.45
CA PHE A 413 -10.17 4.48 13.12
C PHE A 413 -9.81 5.95 13.32
N PHE A 414 -9.10 6.28 14.41
CA PHE A 414 -8.60 7.63 14.64
C PHE A 414 -7.76 8.14 13.46
N VAL A 415 -6.76 7.37 13.01
CA VAL A 415 -5.87 7.82 11.93
C VAL A 415 -6.58 7.91 10.57
N ILE A 416 -7.56 7.04 10.30
CA ILE A 416 -8.35 7.10 9.07
C ILE A 416 -9.25 8.34 9.07
N THR A 417 -9.93 8.63 10.18
CA THR A 417 -10.73 9.86 10.32
C THR A 417 -9.87 11.11 10.14
N VAL A 418 -8.72 11.17 10.81
CA VAL A 418 -7.77 12.30 10.65
C VAL A 418 -7.28 12.41 9.20
N SER A 419 -7.01 11.28 8.53
CA SER A 419 -6.55 11.26 7.15
C SER A 419 -7.60 11.77 6.17
N VAL A 420 -8.86 11.37 6.33
CA VAL A 420 -9.96 11.84 5.48
C VAL A 420 -10.15 13.35 5.65
N ILE A 421 -10.22 13.84 6.90
CA ILE A 421 -10.36 15.27 7.19
C ILE A 421 -9.19 16.05 6.59
N THR A 422 -7.96 15.61 6.85
CA THR A 422 -6.75 16.28 6.35
C THR A 422 -6.68 16.27 4.82
N GLY A 423 -7.04 15.15 4.18
CA GLY A 423 -7.08 15.03 2.73
C GLY A 423 -8.05 16.00 2.07
N PHE A 424 -9.26 16.14 2.61
CA PHE A 424 -10.22 17.12 2.11
C PHE A 424 -9.81 18.57 2.39
N VAL A 425 -9.17 18.84 3.54
CA VAL A 425 -8.63 20.17 3.85
C VAL A 425 -7.52 20.54 2.85
N ILE A 426 -6.57 19.64 2.60
CA ILE A 426 -5.47 19.88 1.64
C ILE A 426 -6.01 20.05 0.22
N LYS A 427 -6.96 19.20 -0.19
CA LYS A 427 -7.66 19.33 -1.48
C LYS A 427 -8.27 20.73 -1.64
N THR A 428 -8.92 21.24 -0.59
CA THR A 428 -9.53 22.58 -0.57
C THR A 428 -8.47 23.69 -0.63
N ILE A 429 -7.39 23.58 0.14
CA ILE A 429 -6.28 24.56 0.14
C ILE A 429 -5.62 24.67 -1.24
N LEU A 430 -5.45 23.54 -1.94
CA LEU A 430 -4.85 23.50 -3.27
C LEU A 430 -5.82 23.91 -4.39
N GLY A 431 -7.10 24.14 -4.08
CA GLY A 431 -8.10 24.60 -5.04
C GLY A 431 -8.52 23.54 -6.07
N TYR A 432 -8.48 22.25 -5.69
CA TYR A 432 -8.85 21.15 -6.58
C TYR A 432 -10.31 20.68 -6.49
#